data_AF-A0A532EJX8-F1
#
_entry.id   AF-A0A532EJX8-F1
#
_cell.length_a   1.000
_cell.length_b   1.000
_cell.length_c   1.000
_cell.angle_alpha   90.00
_cell.angle_beta   90.00
_cell.angle_gamma   90.00
#
_symmetry.space_group_name_H-M   'P 1'
#
loop_
_entity.id
_entity.type
_entity.pdbx_description
1 polymer ?
#
loop_
_entity_poly.entity_id
_entity_poly.type
_entity_poly.pdbx_seq_one_letter_code
_entity_poly.pdbx_strand_id
1 'polypeptide(L)'
;MTKTKKTTLGPRKQSKPSTHGHSHRQGDCVALLRQLSAYIDDELPSDVCTEIRRHMGACPNCEVFIASLQHTVTLCRHRPAPQLTSVDRKNMRRAILDAANAQ
;
A
#
# COMPACT_ATOMS: atom_id res chain seq x y z
N MET A 1 51.42 1.79 6.82
CA MET A 1 50.42 1.74 5.74
C MET A 1 49.05 1.49 6.37
N THR A 2 48.07 2.27 5.95
CA THR A 2 46.83 2.66 6.66
C THR A 2 45.83 1.51 6.88
N LYS A 3 45.43 1.27 8.14
CA LYS A 3 44.27 0.41 8.45
C LYS A 3 42.98 1.25 8.43
N THR A 4 42.19 1.05 7.38
CA THR A 4 40.85 1.58 7.16
C THR A 4 39.89 1.19 8.28
N LYS A 5 39.27 2.17 8.96
CA LYS A 5 38.15 1.93 9.89
C LYS A 5 36.88 1.68 9.08
N LYS A 6 36.38 0.45 9.12
CA LYS A 6 35.10 0.03 8.54
C LYS A 6 34.00 0.45 9.52
N THR A 7 33.27 1.53 9.22
CA THR A 7 32.13 1.98 10.03
C THR A 7 30.95 1.04 9.80
N THR A 8 30.71 0.17 10.78
CA THR A 8 29.61 -0.78 10.78
C THR A 8 28.30 -0.05 11.08
N LEU A 9 27.35 -0.09 10.15
CA LEU A 9 25.98 0.40 10.33
C LEU A 9 25.31 -0.41 11.45
N GLY A 10 24.87 0.29 12.50
CA GLY A 10 24.22 -0.29 13.67
C GLY A 10 22.84 -0.91 13.37
N PRO A 11 22.35 -1.80 14.24
CA PRO A 11 21.09 -2.51 14.02
C PRO A 11 19.89 -1.56 14.03
N ARG A 12 19.06 -1.64 12.99
CA ARG A 12 17.74 -0.95 12.94
C ARG A 12 16.90 -1.43 14.13
N LYS A 13 16.63 -0.54 15.07
CA LYS A 13 15.67 -0.79 16.17
C LYS A 13 14.29 -1.03 15.56
N GLN A 14 13.86 -2.28 15.55
CA GLN A 14 12.47 -2.63 15.26
C GLN A 14 11.60 -2.06 16.39
N SER A 15 10.77 -1.09 16.05
CA SER A 15 9.70 -0.61 16.92
C SER A 15 8.76 -1.78 17.20
N LYS A 16 8.58 -2.11 18.49
CA LYS A 16 7.66 -3.17 18.93
C LYS A 16 6.25 -2.85 18.40
N PRO A 17 5.47 -3.83 17.92
CA PRO A 17 4.08 -3.60 17.57
C PRO A 17 3.36 -3.10 18.82
N SER A 18 2.83 -1.87 18.74
CA SER A 18 2.07 -1.27 19.83
C SER A 18 0.73 -1.99 19.90
N THR A 19 0.61 -2.99 20.76
CA THR A 19 -0.65 -3.67 21.09
C THR A 19 -1.44 -2.77 22.03
N HIS A 20 -1.91 -1.62 21.53
CA HIS A 20 -2.99 -0.92 22.21
C HIS A 20 -4.28 -1.69 21.91
N GLY A 21 -4.94 -2.20 22.95
CA GLY A 21 -6.24 -2.85 22.84
C GLY A 21 -7.29 -1.85 22.40
N HIS A 22 -7.45 -1.67 21.09
CA HIS A 22 -8.46 -0.80 20.52
C HIS A 22 -9.81 -1.54 20.53
N SER A 23 -10.67 -1.22 21.49
CA SER A 23 -12.06 -1.71 21.55
C SER A 23 -12.91 -0.94 20.54
N HIS A 24 -12.82 -1.31 19.27
CA HIS A 24 -13.71 -0.84 18.21
C HIS A 24 -14.19 -2.06 17.42
N ARG A 25 -15.41 -2.00 16.87
CA ARG A 25 -15.98 -3.09 16.08
C ARG A 25 -15.07 -3.28 14.87
N GLN A 26 -14.58 -4.49 14.58
CA GLN A 26 -13.64 -4.74 13.47
C GLN A 26 -14.06 -4.09 12.13
N GLY A 27 -15.37 -3.94 11.87
CA GLY A 27 -15.90 -3.28 10.67
C GLY A 27 -15.48 -1.81 10.52
N ASP A 28 -15.29 -1.09 11.63
CA ASP A 28 -14.95 0.33 11.62
C ASP A 28 -13.50 0.54 11.17
N CYS A 29 -12.59 -0.35 11.59
CA CYS A 29 -11.20 -0.35 11.15
C CYS A 29 -11.07 -0.65 9.66
N VAL A 30 -11.84 -1.61 9.15
CA VAL A 30 -11.82 -1.99 7.73
C VAL A 30 -12.39 -0.86 6.87
N ALA A 31 -13.48 -0.21 7.31
CA ALA A 31 -14.06 0.92 6.60
C ALA A 31 -13.08 2.09 6.51
N LEU A 32 -12.39 2.41 7.61
CA LEU A 32 -11.37 3.46 7.66
C LEU A 32 -10.19 3.13 6.72
N LEU A 33 -9.64 1.91 6.81
CA LEU A 33 -8.54 1.47 5.95
C LEU A 33 -8.92 1.51 4.46
N ARG A 34 -10.18 1.20 4.12
CA ARG A 34 -10.67 1.29 2.74
C ARG A 34 -10.65 2.73 2.24
N GLN A 35 -11.11 3.69 3.05
CA GLN A 35 -11.06 5.11 2.68
C GLN A 35 -9.62 5.60 2.52
N LEU A 36 -8.71 5.19 3.39
CA LEU A 36 -7.30 5.56 3.29
C LEU A 36 -6.60 4.90 2.11
N SER A 37 -7.02 3.68 1.73
CA SER A 37 -6.51 3.03 0.51
C SER A 37 -6.97 3.78 -0.73
N ALA A 38 -8.26 4.19 -0.79
CA ALA A 38 -8.77 5.03 -1.86
C ALA A 38 -8.04 6.39 -1.94
N TYR A 39 -7.67 6.97 -0.80
CA TYR A 39 -6.82 8.17 -0.77
C TYR A 39 -5.44 7.92 -1.38
N ILE A 40 -4.78 6.81 -1.03
CA ILE A 40 -3.44 6.46 -1.56
C ILE A 40 -3.48 6.26 -3.08
N ASP A 41 -4.62 5.80 -3.60
CA ASP A 41 -4.83 5.51 -5.02
C ASP A 41 -5.42 6.70 -5.80
N ASP A 42 -5.58 7.85 -5.14
CA ASP A 42 -6.17 9.09 -5.68
C ASP A 42 -7.60 8.90 -6.24
N GLU A 43 -8.34 7.95 -5.67
CA GLU A 43 -9.73 7.63 -6.03
C GLU A 43 -10.77 8.43 -5.21
N LEU A 44 -10.31 9.26 -4.27
CA LEU A 44 -11.18 10.15 -3.50
C LEU A 44 -11.42 11.47 -4.24
N PRO A 45 -12.54 12.16 -3.96
CA PRO A 45 -12.76 13.53 -4.41
C PRO A 45 -11.60 14.47 -4.05
N SER A 46 -11.26 15.38 -4.97
CA SER A 46 -10.08 16.23 -4.87
C SER A 46 -10.06 17.16 -3.63
N ASP A 47 -11.23 17.59 -3.18
CA ASP A 47 -11.43 18.36 -1.95
C ASP A 47 -11.06 17.53 -0.71
N VAL A 48 -11.49 16.27 -0.66
CA VAL A 48 -11.15 15.33 0.41
C VAL A 48 -9.65 15.03 0.43
N CYS A 49 -9.04 14.76 -0.73
CA CYS A 49 -7.58 14.57 -0.82
C CYS A 49 -6.80 15.79 -0.35
N THR A 50 -7.35 17.00 -0.53
CA THR A 50 -6.71 18.25 -0.09
C THR A 50 -6.78 18.39 1.44
N GLU A 51 -7.93 18.12 2.05
CA GLU A 51 -8.07 18.14 3.51
C GLU A 51 -7.19 17.10 4.19
N ILE A 52 -7.06 15.89 3.63
CA ILE A 52 -6.17 14.85 4.16
C ILE A 52 -4.71 15.31 4.10
N ARG A 53 -4.26 15.89 2.98
CA ARG A 53 -2.90 16.45 2.86
C ARG A 53 -2.66 17.59 3.84
N ARG A 54 -3.65 18.47 4.05
CA ARG A 54 -3.59 19.54 5.05
C ARG A 54 -3.41 18.97 6.46
N HIS A 55 -4.16 17.92 6.80
CA HIS A 55 -4.03 17.25 8.10
C HIS A 55 -2.64 16.62 8.28
N MET A 56 -2.11 15.94 7.26
CA MET A 56 -0.75 15.38 7.31
C MET A 56 0.31 16.46 7.56
N GLY A 57 0.17 17.65 6.96
CA GLY A 57 1.07 18.78 7.21
C GLY A 57 0.99 19.34 8.64
N ALA A 58 -0.11 19.10 9.35
CA ALA A 58 -0.33 19.57 10.73
C ALA A 58 -0.12 18.47 11.79
N CYS A 59 -0.01 17.20 11.40
CA CYS A 59 0.02 16.06 12.32
C CYS A 59 1.11 15.03 11.92
N PRO A 60 2.29 15.08 12.57
CA PRO A 60 3.40 14.16 12.29
C PRO A 60 3.04 12.68 12.49
N ASN A 61 2.15 12.37 13.43
CA ASN A 61 1.71 10.99 13.67
C ASN A 61 0.95 10.42 12.47
N CYS A 62 0.07 11.22 11.87
CA CYS A 62 -0.70 10.82 10.70
C CYS A 62 0.17 10.76 9.45
N GLU A 63 1.16 11.64 9.31
CA GLU A 63 2.17 11.55 8.26
C GLU A 63 2.91 10.21 8.31
N VAL A 64 3.45 9.83 9.47
CA VAL A 64 4.16 8.55 9.66
C VAL A 64 3.23 7.36 9.41
N PHE A 65 1.98 7.44 9.88
CA PHE A 65 1.00 6.37 9.67
C PHE A 65 0.68 6.15 8.19
N ILE A 66 0.39 7.22 7.44
CA ILE A 66 0.11 7.14 5.99
C ILE A 66 1.34 6.64 5.23
N ALA A 67 2.55 7.11 5.57
CA ALA A 67 3.78 6.61 4.97
C ALA A 67 3.96 5.10 5.21
N SER A 68 3.67 4.62 6.42
CA SER A 68 3.70 3.19 6.72
C SER A 68 2.66 2.40 5.92
N LEU A 69 1.46 2.94 5.75
CA LEU A 69 0.40 2.30 4.97
C LEU A 69 0.77 2.22 3.48
N GLN A 70 1.29 3.31 2.91
CA GLN A 70 1.80 3.35 1.52
C GLN A 70 2.89 2.31 1.29
N HIS A 71 3.79 2.12 2.27
CA HIS A 71 4.81 1.08 2.20
C HIS A 71 4.18 -0.32 2.19
N THR A 72 3.19 -0.59 3.04
CA THR A 72 2.45 -1.87 3.02
C THR A 72 1.77 -2.11 1.67
N VAL A 73 1.09 -1.11 1.10
CA VAL A 73 0.46 -1.20 -0.23
C VAL A 73 1.51 -1.51 -1.30
N THR A 74 2.66 -0.85 -1.23
CA THR A 74 3.78 -1.08 -2.16
C THR A 74 4.26 -2.52 -2.09
N LEU A 75 4.45 -3.08 -0.88
CA LEU A 75 4.84 -4.48 -0.70
C LEU A 75 3.80 -5.45 -1.30
N CYS A 76 2.51 -5.16 -1.12
CA CYS A 76 1.44 -5.94 -1.72
C CYS A 76 1.46 -5.90 -3.25
N ARG A 77 1.72 -4.74 -3.86
CA ARG A 77 1.83 -4.56 -5.32
C ARG A 77 3.01 -5.30 -5.94
N HIS A 78 4.14 -5.36 -5.24
CA HIS A 78 5.34 -6.03 -5.71
C HIS A 78 5.30 -7.55 -5.52
N ARG A 79 4.21 -8.09 -4.97
CA ARG A 79 4.02 -9.54 -4.91
C ARG A 79 3.89 -10.07 -6.34
N PRO A 80 4.73 -11.04 -6.76
CA PRO A 80 4.63 -11.59 -8.10
C PRO A 80 3.23 -12.14 -8.33
N ALA A 81 2.58 -11.68 -9.40
CA ALA A 81 1.31 -12.23 -9.83
C ALA A 81 1.48 -13.73 -10.12
N PRO A 82 0.46 -14.56 -9.86
CA PRO A 82 0.47 -15.95 -10.31
C PRO A 82 0.71 -15.98 -11.81
N GLN A 83 1.68 -16.78 -12.25
CA GLN A 83 1.94 -16.94 -13.67
C GLN A 83 0.77 -17.68 -14.31
N LEU A 84 0.13 -17.06 -15.31
CA LEU A 84 -0.95 -17.68 -16.06
C LEU A 84 -0.44 -18.94 -16.75
N THR A 85 -1.25 -20.01 -16.75
CA THR A 85 -0.91 -21.20 -17.53
C THR A 85 -1.02 -20.90 -19.04
N SER A 86 -0.42 -21.76 -19.87
CA SER A 86 -0.56 -21.63 -21.34
C SER A 86 -2.03 -21.69 -21.78
N VAL A 87 -2.84 -22.49 -21.07
CA VAL A 87 -4.28 -22.64 -21.34
C VAL A 87 -5.02 -21.35 -20.98
N ASP A 88 -4.79 -20.78 -19.79
CA ASP A 88 -5.44 -19.54 -19.37
C ASP A 88 -5.12 -18.39 -20.34
N ARG A 89 -3.86 -18.27 -20.78
CA ARG A 89 -3.47 -17.26 -21.77
C ARG A 89 -4.21 -17.41 -23.09
N LYS A 90 -4.38 -18.65 -23.59
CA LYS A 90 -5.12 -18.91 -24.83
C LYS A 90 -6.60 -18.56 -24.68
N ASN A 91 -7.22 -18.96 -23.57
CA ASN A 91 -8.62 -18.70 -23.28
C ASN A 91 -8.89 -17.19 -23.18
N MET A 92 -8.04 -16.48 -22.43
CA MET A 92 -8.16 -15.03 -22.24
C MET A 92 -7.97 -14.27 -23.56
N ARG A 93 -6.99 -14.68 -24.39
CA ARG A 93 -6.79 -14.12 -25.73
C ARG A 93 -8.01 -14.35 -26.64
N ARG A 94 -8.59 -15.55 -26.61
CA ARG A 94 -9.79 -15.88 -27.38
C ARG A 94 -10.96 -14.98 -26.96
N ALA A 95 -11.23 -14.87 -25.67
CA ALA A 95 -12.31 -14.04 -25.13
C ALA A 95 -12.17 -12.56 -25.53
N ILE A 96 -10.95 -12.01 -25.50
CA ILE A 96 -10.68 -10.62 -25.93
C ILE A 96 -10.99 -10.44 -27.42
N LEU A 97 -10.55 -11.38 -28.27
CA LEU A 97 -10.81 -11.31 -29.72
C LEU A 97 -12.29 -11.47 -30.04
N ASP A 98 -12.98 -12.39 -29.37
CA ASP A 98 -14.42 -12.60 -29.58
C ASP A 98 -15.22 -11.35 -29.16
N ALA A 99 -14.87 -10.73 -28.02
CA ALA A 99 -15.50 -9.48 -27.58
C ALA A 99 -15.22 -8.29 -28.51
N ALA A 100 -14.02 -8.21 -29.08
CA ALA A 100 -13.65 -7.15 -30.04
C ALA A 100 -14.35 -7.30 -31.39
N ASN A 101 -14.61 -8.55 -31.83
CA ASN A 101 -15.29 -8.84 -33.10
C ASN A 101 -16.82 -8.82 -33.01
N ALA A 102 -17.37 -8.74 -31.79
CA ALA A 102 -18.82 -8.66 -31.55
C ALA A 102 -19.36 -7.21 -31.54
N GLN A 103 -18.49 -6.22 -31.83
CA GLN A 103 -18.81 -4.79 -32.04
C GLN A 103 -18.79 -4.47 -33.53
#